data_AF-A0A9L0IHS0-F1
#
_entry.id   AF-A0A9L0IHS0-F1
#
_cell.length_a   1.000
_cell.length_b   1.000
_cell.length_c   1.000
_cell.angle_alpha   90.00
_cell.angle_beta   90.00
_cell.angle_gamma   90.00
#
_symmetry.space_group_name_H-M   'P 1'
#
loop_
_entity.id
_entity.type
_entity.pdbx_description
1 polymer ?
#
loop_
_entity_poly.entity_id
_entity_poly.type
_entity_poly.pdbx_seq_one_letter_code
_entity_poly.pdbx_strand_id
1 'polypeptide(L)'
;MSGQLERCEREWHELEGEFQELQETHRIYKQKLEELTALQTLCSSSINKQKTRLKDLKHTLQRYKHHASREEAELVQQMGASIKERQNIFFDMEAYLPKKNGCGMPTTAWLVKQCHVRTWDL
;
A
#
# COMPACT_ATOMS: atom_id res chain seq x y z
N MET A 1 2.96 55.99 -5.58
CA MET A 1 4.14 55.15 -5.28
C MET A 1 4.01 54.44 -3.93
N SER A 2 3.80 55.13 -2.80
CA SER A 2 3.67 54.49 -1.47
C SER A 2 2.55 53.43 -1.36
N GLY A 3 1.34 53.70 -1.88
CA GLY A 3 0.21 52.78 -1.75
C GLY A 3 0.30 51.48 -2.58
N GLN A 4 1.18 51.42 -3.60
CA GLN A 4 1.42 50.18 -4.34
C GLN A 4 2.36 49.25 -3.57
N LEU A 5 3.38 49.82 -2.92
CA LEU A 5 4.32 49.06 -2.09
C LEU A 5 3.61 48.45 -0.87
N GLU A 6 2.76 49.21 -0.19
CA GLU A 6 1.94 48.71 0.92
C GLU A 6 0.98 47.58 0.49
N ARG A 7 0.53 47.59 -0.77
CA ARG A 7 -0.31 46.51 -1.31
C ARG A 7 0.52 45.26 -1.57
N CYS A 8 1.71 45.40 -2.17
CA CYS A 8 2.66 44.30 -2.36
C CYS A 8 3.09 43.68 -1.02
N GLU A 9 3.30 44.49 0.02
CA GLU A 9 3.67 44.01 1.35
C GLU A 9 2.55 43.19 2.00
N ARG A 10 1.28 43.64 1.88
CA ARG A 10 0.14 42.85 2.36
C ARG A 10 0.01 41.52 1.62
N GLU A 11 0.11 41.54 0.30
CA GLU A 11 0.06 40.32 -0.53
C GLU A 11 1.20 39.35 -0.17
N TRP A 12 2.40 39.87 0.10
CA TRP A 12 3.52 39.06 0.58
C TRP A 12 3.22 38.40 1.93
N HIS A 13 2.64 39.13 2.88
CA HIS A 13 2.26 38.56 4.18
C HIS A 13 1.17 37.50 4.07
N GLU A 14 0.20 37.67 3.16
CA GLU A 14 -0.80 36.64 2.86
C GLU A 14 -0.15 35.39 2.27
N LEU A 15 0.74 35.54 1.28
CA LEU A 15 1.49 34.43 0.68
C LEU A 15 2.38 33.70 1.68
N GLU A 16 3.04 34.41 2.60
CA GLU A 16 3.84 33.81 3.67
C GLU A 16 2.94 32.96 4.59
N GLY A 17 1.73 33.44 4.90
CA GLY A 17 0.74 32.67 5.67
C GLY A 17 0.31 31.38 4.95
N GLU A 18 -0.05 31.48 3.67
CA GLU A 18 -0.41 30.32 2.84
C GLU A 18 0.74 29.31 2.73
N PHE A 19 1.98 29.81 2.61
CA PHE A 19 3.16 28.97 2.55
C PHE A 19 3.40 28.20 3.86
N GLN A 20 3.21 28.83 5.01
CA GLN A 20 3.31 28.16 6.31
C GLN A 20 2.26 27.07 6.48
N GLU A 21 1.02 27.32 6.08
CA GLU A 21 -0.05 26.31 6.11
C GLU A 21 0.27 25.12 5.17
N LEU A 22 0.81 25.41 3.99
CA LEU A 22 1.27 24.39 3.04
C LEU A 22 2.40 23.54 3.63
N GLN A 23 3.37 24.16 4.32
CA GLN A 23 4.48 23.44 4.96
C GLN A 23 3.98 22.46 6.03
N GLU A 24 3.02 22.88 6.86
CA GLU A 24 2.45 22.01 7.89
C GLU A 24 1.61 20.89 7.27
N THR A 25 0.81 21.20 6.26
CA THR A 25 0.05 20.20 5.50
C THR A 25 0.98 19.16 4.87
N HIS A 26 2.09 19.61 4.27
CA HIS A 26 3.09 18.73 3.67
C HIS A 26 3.79 17.84 4.72
N ARG A 27 4.07 18.37 5.91
CA ARG A 27 4.62 17.60 7.04
C ARG A 27 3.67 16.46 7.42
N ILE A 28 2.38 16.75 7.59
CA ILE A 28 1.37 15.75 7.94
C ILE A 28 1.21 14.71 6.83
N TYR A 29 1.17 15.16 5.57
CA TYR A 29 1.12 14.28 4.40
C TYR A 29 2.28 13.28 4.40
N LYS A 30 3.51 13.76 4.62
CA LYS A 30 4.71 12.91 4.67
C LYS A 30 4.61 11.84 5.75
N GLN A 31 4.19 12.23 6.96
CA GLN A 31 3.99 11.29 8.06
C GLN A 31 2.97 10.21 7.71
N LYS A 32 1.78 10.59 7.22
CA LYS A 32 0.74 9.63 6.83
C LYS A 32 1.19 8.70 5.71
N LEU A 33 2.01 9.20 4.78
CA LEU A 33 2.57 8.39 3.71
C LEU A 33 3.56 7.34 4.24
N GLU A 34 4.40 7.69 5.20
CA GLU A 34 5.32 6.76 5.86
C GLU A 34 4.56 5.66 6.61
N GLU A 35 3.53 6.04 7.39
CA GLU A 35 2.64 5.09 8.09
C GLU A 35 1.94 4.13 7.11
N LEU A 36 1.37 4.67 6.03
CA LEU A 36 0.71 3.87 5.00
C LEU A 36 1.70 2.91 4.32
N THR A 37 2.90 3.37 4.02
CA THR A 37 3.95 2.54 3.38
C THR A 37 4.40 1.40 4.30
N ALA A 38 4.53 1.66 5.60
CA ALA A 38 4.82 0.62 6.59
C ALA A 38 3.71 -0.44 6.65
N LEU A 39 2.44 -0.01 6.69
CA LEU A 39 1.29 -0.91 6.68
C LEU A 39 1.21 -1.74 5.40
N GLN A 40 1.45 -1.13 4.24
CA GLN A 40 1.49 -1.83 2.95
C GLN A 40 2.58 -2.92 2.94
N THR A 41 3.76 -2.63 3.48
CA THR A 41 4.87 -3.58 3.58
C THR A 41 4.55 -4.75 4.51
N LEU A 42 3.97 -4.45 5.68
CA LEU A 42 3.52 -5.47 6.64
C LEU A 42 2.44 -6.37 6.05
N CYS A 43 1.44 -5.78 5.39
CA CYS A 43 0.35 -6.51 4.73
C CYS A 43 0.90 -7.42 3.62
N SER A 44 1.70 -6.88 2.71
CA SER A 44 2.32 -7.65 1.63
C SER A 44 3.18 -8.81 2.15
N SER A 45 4.01 -8.56 3.16
CA SER A 45 4.86 -9.60 3.73
C SER A 45 4.04 -10.70 4.43
N SER A 46 2.96 -10.34 5.11
CA SER A 46 2.09 -11.28 5.81
C SER A 46 1.27 -12.14 4.85
N ILE A 47 0.73 -11.54 3.80
CA ILE A 47 0.03 -12.26 2.72
C ILE A 47 0.98 -13.26 2.07
N ASN A 48 2.20 -12.84 1.70
CA ASN A 48 3.19 -13.73 1.08
C ASN A 48 3.56 -14.90 2.01
N LYS A 49 3.79 -14.64 3.31
CA LYS A 49 4.05 -15.69 4.30
C LYS A 49 2.90 -16.69 4.39
N GLN A 50 1.65 -16.21 4.43
CA GLN A 50 0.49 -17.10 4.47
C GLN A 50 0.33 -17.90 3.19
N LYS A 51 0.50 -17.28 2.01
CA LYS A 51 0.46 -17.97 0.71
C LYS A 51 1.45 -19.11 0.63
N THR A 52 2.70 -18.90 1.06
CA THR A 52 3.72 -19.96 1.11
C THR A 52 3.27 -21.10 2.01
N ARG A 53 2.83 -20.80 3.25
CA ARG A 53 2.36 -21.83 4.19
C ARG A 53 1.15 -22.62 3.67
N LEU A 54 0.19 -21.95 3.04
CA LEU A 54 -0.97 -22.62 2.45
C LEU A 54 -0.59 -23.48 1.23
N LYS A 55 0.40 -23.06 0.45
CA LYS A 55 0.95 -23.85 -0.65
C LYS A 55 1.59 -25.14 -0.13
N ASP A 56 2.42 -25.03 0.91
CA ASP A 56 3.07 -26.19 1.53
C ASP A 56 2.04 -27.14 2.16
N LEU A 57 1.06 -26.59 2.89
CA LEU A 57 -0.05 -27.36 3.45
C LEU A 57 -0.83 -28.10 2.35
N LYS A 58 -1.13 -27.42 1.23
CA LYS A 58 -1.80 -28.04 0.08
C LYS A 58 -0.98 -29.21 -0.46
N HIS A 59 0.34 -29.08 -0.60
CA HIS A 59 1.20 -30.17 -1.04
C HIS A 59 1.18 -31.36 -0.07
N THR A 60 1.23 -31.11 1.24
CA THR A 60 1.11 -32.15 2.27
C THR A 60 -0.22 -32.88 2.20
N LEU A 61 -1.34 -32.14 2.08
CA LEU A 61 -2.67 -32.73 1.95
C LEU A 61 -2.83 -33.58 0.69
N GLN A 62 -2.24 -33.17 -0.43
CA GLN A 62 -2.25 -33.97 -1.67
C GLN A 62 -1.51 -35.31 -1.48
N ARG A 63 -0.37 -35.30 -0.79
CA ARG A 63 0.38 -36.53 -0.48
C ARG A 63 -0.41 -37.46 0.44
N TYR A 64 -1.09 -36.90 1.43
CA TYR A 64 -1.89 -37.67 2.40
C TYR A 64 -3.13 -38.30 1.78
N LYS A 65 -3.74 -37.64 0.79
CA LYS A 65 -4.95 -38.12 0.09
C LYS A 65 -4.80 -39.53 -0.52
N HIS A 66 -3.59 -39.95 -0.89
CA HIS A 66 -3.34 -41.29 -1.45
C HIS A 66 -3.48 -42.43 -0.45
N HIS A 67 -3.43 -42.13 0.85
CA HIS A 67 -3.48 -43.12 1.94
C HIS A 67 -4.64 -42.89 2.91
N ALA A 68 -5.50 -41.91 2.61
CA ALA A 68 -6.59 -41.48 3.48
C ALA A 68 -7.80 -42.42 3.38
N SER A 69 -8.43 -42.67 4.53
CA SER A 69 -9.77 -43.25 4.63
C SER A 69 -10.83 -42.29 4.08
N ARG A 70 -12.09 -42.75 3.98
CA ARG A 70 -13.20 -41.96 3.45
C ARG A 70 -13.45 -40.68 4.27
N GLU A 71 -13.41 -40.78 5.60
CA GLU A 71 -13.63 -39.65 6.51
C GLU A 71 -12.47 -38.64 6.44
N GLU A 72 -11.23 -39.14 6.37
CA GLU A 72 -10.04 -38.30 6.17
C GLU A 72 -10.04 -37.62 4.80
N ALA A 73 -10.56 -38.27 3.76
CA ALA A 73 -10.70 -37.70 2.44
C ALA A 73 -11.72 -36.54 2.40
N GLU A 74 -12.82 -36.64 3.15
CA GLU A 74 -13.79 -35.55 3.32
C GLU A 74 -13.16 -34.37 4.05
N LEU A 75 -12.40 -34.61 5.12
CA LEU A 75 -11.67 -33.57 5.84
C LEU A 75 -10.62 -32.87 4.95
N VAL A 76 -9.86 -33.64 4.16
CA VAL A 76 -8.89 -33.11 3.19
C VAL A 76 -9.58 -32.24 2.13
N GLN A 77 -10.76 -32.62 1.66
CA GLN A 77 -11.53 -31.81 0.72
C GLN A 77 -11.99 -30.49 1.36
N GLN A 78 -12.53 -30.54 2.58
CA GLN A 78 -12.97 -29.36 3.31
C GLN A 78 -11.80 -28.38 3.52
N MET A 79 -10.64 -28.87 3.98
CA MET A 79 -9.44 -28.06 4.12
C MET A 79 -8.98 -27.46 2.79
N GLY A 80 -9.07 -28.23 1.70
CA GLY A 80 -8.77 -27.75 0.35
C GLY A 80 -9.70 -26.62 -0.12
N ALA A 81 -10.99 -26.69 0.19
CA ALA A 81 -11.95 -25.64 -0.11
C ALA A 81 -11.64 -24.35 0.67
N SER A 82 -11.37 -24.46 1.98
CA SER A 82 -10.98 -23.31 2.80
C SER A 82 -9.65 -22.68 2.35
N ILE A 83 -8.68 -23.49 1.88
CA ILE A 83 -7.44 -22.95 1.28
C ILE A 83 -7.75 -22.11 0.04
N LYS A 84 -8.65 -22.57 -0.83
CA LYS A 84 -9.05 -21.86 -2.05
C LYS A 84 -9.78 -20.55 -1.74
N GLU A 85 -10.68 -20.57 -0.77
CA GLU A 85 -11.38 -19.37 -0.30
C GLU A 85 -10.40 -18.30 0.21
N ARG A 86 -9.44 -18.70 1.05
CA ARG A 86 -8.39 -17.80 1.54
C ARG A 86 -7.51 -17.24 0.41
N GLN A 87 -7.26 -18.01 -0.65
CA GLN A 87 -6.54 -17.51 -1.82
C GLN A 87 -7.30 -16.40 -2.54
N ASN A 88 -8.62 -16.50 -2.66
CA ASN A 88 -9.45 -15.44 -3.25
C ASN A 88 -9.39 -14.17 -2.38
N ILE A 89 -9.52 -14.32 -1.06
CA ILE A 89 -9.41 -13.19 -0.12
C ILE A 89 -8.06 -12.49 -0.26
N PHE A 90 -6.95 -13.23 -0.42
CA PHE A 90 -5.65 -12.60 -0.65
C PHE A 90 -5.56 -11.83 -1.96
N PHE A 91 -6.23 -12.31 -3.01
CA PHE A 91 -6.28 -11.59 -4.28
C PHE A 91 -6.98 -10.23 -4.13
N ASP A 92 -8.10 -10.20 -3.41
CA ASP A 92 -8.81 -8.96 -3.11
C ASP A 92 -7.96 -8.04 -2.24
N MET A 93 -7.30 -8.57 -1.19
CA MET A 93 -6.40 -7.79 -0.33
C MET A 93 -5.21 -7.20 -1.11
N GLU A 94 -4.62 -7.96 -2.03
CA GLU A 94 -3.51 -7.50 -2.88
C GLU A 94 -3.93 -6.46 -3.92
N ALA A 95 -5.21 -6.41 -4.30
CA ALA A 95 -5.72 -5.39 -5.21
C ALA A 95 -5.56 -3.97 -4.64
N TYR A 96 -5.57 -3.84 -3.31
CA TYR A 96 -5.35 -2.58 -2.59
C TYR A 96 -3.88 -2.29 -2.29
N LEU A 97 -2.98 -3.24 -2.54
CA LEU A 97 -1.55 -3.03 -2.36
C LEU A 97 -0.90 -2.42 -3.61
N PRO A 98 0.18 -1.64 -3.45
CA PRO A 98 0.93 -1.13 -4.59
C PRO A 98 1.42 -2.31 -5.44
N LYS A 99 0.98 -2.37 -6.70
CA LYS A 99 1.42 -3.43 -7.62
C LYS A 99 2.90 -3.22 -7.94
N LYS A 100 3.72 -4.26 -7.72
CA LYS A 100 5.07 -4.37 -8.28
C LYS A 100 4.95 -4.58 -9.78
N ASN A 101 4.66 -3.52 -10.53
CA ASN A 101 4.80 -3.56 -11.98
C ASN A 101 6.30 -3.64 -12.28
N GLY A 102 6.72 -4.44 -13.27
CA GLY A 102 8.12 -4.75 -13.62
C GLY A 102 8.98 -3.59 -14.13
N CYS A 103 8.68 -2.35 -13.75
CA CYS A 103 9.57 -1.21 -13.88
C CYS A 103 9.89 -0.75 -12.46
N GLY A 104 11.17 -0.71 -12.08
CA GLY A 104 11.67 -0.45 -10.73
C GLY A 104 11.39 0.98 -10.21
N MET A 105 10.13 1.38 -10.15
CA MET A 105 9.67 2.59 -9.51
C MET A 105 8.48 2.26 -8.59
N PRO A 106 8.62 2.46 -7.26
CA PRO A 106 7.51 2.36 -6.33
C PRO A 106 6.38 3.29 -6.76
N THR A 107 5.17 2.77 -6.87
CA THR A 107 3.96 3.54 -7.23
C THR A 107 3.59 4.62 -6.20
N THR A 108 4.21 4.61 -5.01
CA THR A 108 4.15 5.73 -4.05
C THR A 108 5.07 6.90 -4.41
N ALA A 109 6.15 6.66 -5.18
CA ALA A 109 7.03 7.71 -5.68
C ALA A 109 6.39 8.55 -6.81
N TRP A 110 5.32 8.06 -7.46
CA TRP A 110 4.57 8.84 -8.44
C TRP A 110 3.74 9.95 -7.77
N LEU A 111 3.09 9.68 -6.63
CA LEU A 111 2.37 10.71 -5.88
C LEU A 111 3.32 11.77 -5.31
N VAL A 112 4.48 11.36 -4.80
CA VAL A 112 5.47 12.28 -4.23
C VAL A 112 6.24 13.07 -5.30
N LYS A 113 6.66 12.44 -6.42
CA LYS A 113 7.34 13.15 -7.50
C LYS A 113 6.42 14.08 -8.31
N GLN A 114 5.12 13.82 -8.35
CA GLN A 114 4.17 14.73 -9.01
C GLN A 114 3.93 16.03 -8.20
N CYS A 115 4.17 16.01 -6.88
CA CYS A 115 4.27 17.21 -6.05
C CYS A 115 5.65 17.88 -6.14
N HIS A 116 6.74 17.10 -6.13
CA HIS A 116 8.11 17.68 -6.07
C HIS A 116 8.61 18.33 -7.36
N VAL A 117 8.06 17.96 -8.53
CA VAL A 117 8.47 18.51 -9.84
C VAL A 117 7.70 19.79 -10.23
N ARG A 118 6.73 20.26 -9.42
CA ARG A 118 5.95 21.46 -9.73
C ARG A 118 6.14 22.66 -8.80
N THR A 119 7.01 22.55 -7.79
CA THR A 119 7.22 23.61 -6.77
C THR A 119 8.57 24.31 -6.86
N TRP A 120 9.38 24.09 -7.91
CA TRP A 120 10.70 24.72 -8.07
C TRP A 120 10.98 25.23 -9.50
N ASP A 121 9.95 25.68 -10.21
CA ASP A 121 10.10 26.50 -11.43
C ASP A 121 9.12 27.68 -11.36
N LEU A 122 9.37 28.60 -10.41
CA LEU A 122 8.94 30.00 -10.41
C LEU A 122 10.00 30.82 -9.66
#